data_AF-A0A8S0SM54-F1
#
_entry.id   AF-A0A8S0SM54-F1
#
_cell.length_a   1.000
_cell.length_b   1.000
_cell.length_c   1.000
_cell.angle_alpha   90.00
_cell.angle_beta   90.00
_cell.angle_gamma   90.00
#
_symmetry.space_group_name_H-M   'P 1'
#
loop_
_entity.id
_entity.type
_entity.pdbx_description
1 polymer ?
#
loop_
_entity_poly.entity_id
_entity_poly.type
_entity_poly.pdbx_seq_one_letter_code
_entity_poly.pdbx_strand_id
1 'polypeptide(L)'
;MISPCLITLCIIWYSPFLAAQTSSLDEEFILTNSTKKSLHKEIQPQKREEKNSIVLESPNDGGTSDLVRLWRAGHLSHHHRHLRTTHGTVNIIGWGILLPIGVIIARYFKKVPLKGNDWYSLHVVSQLSGFLLGTVGWGLGLAIKNAAKETRMSTHGILGTIIFAFAALQPNEGHERRKYWVIYHRIIGYALIVVITANIFEGMNNQNPAALKKFRWFYGVTVGVLSFTALALEVNRWIN
;
A
#
# COMPACT_ATOMS: atom_id res chain seq x y z
N MET A 1 -31.48 -5.10 -16.26
CA MET A 1 -31.44 -4.76 -14.81
C MET A 1 -30.38 -5.61 -14.12
N ILE A 2 -29.13 -5.14 -14.00
CA ILE A 2 -28.16 -5.79 -13.11
C ILE A 2 -28.64 -5.58 -11.69
N SER A 3 -29.05 -6.68 -11.07
CA SER A 3 -29.62 -6.69 -9.73
C SER A 3 -28.62 -6.09 -8.73
N PRO A 4 -29.07 -5.31 -7.72
CA PRO A 4 -28.24 -4.87 -6.59
C PRO A 4 -27.39 -6.00 -5.98
N CYS A 5 -27.82 -7.25 -6.19
CA CYS A 5 -27.12 -8.49 -5.90
C CYS A 5 -25.69 -8.58 -6.45
N LEU A 6 -25.36 -8.07 -7.64
CA LEU A 6 -23.99 -8.21 -8.18
C LEU A 6 -22.99 -7.28 -7.48
N ILE A 7 -23.43 -6.09 -7.10
CA ILE A 7 -22.64 -5.12 -6.35
C ILE A 7 -22.54 -5.54 -4.88
N THR A 8 -23.63 -6.04 -4.28
CA THR A 8 -23.58 -6.63 -2.95
C THR A 8 -22.75 -7.90 -2.93
N LEU A 9 -22.75 -8.74 -3.97
CA LEU A 9 -21.86 -9.91 -4.05
C LEU A 9 -20.38 -9.50 -4.11
N CYS A 10 -20.01 -8.44 -4.83
CA CYS A 10 -18.65 -7.91 -4.75
C CYS A 10 -18.32 -7.37 -3.34
N ILE A 11 -19.20 -6.57 -2.73
CA ILE A 11 -18.99 -6.01 -1.38
C ILE A 11 -18.98 -7.12 -0.31
N ILE A 12 -19.81 -8.15 -0.45
CA ILE A 12 -19.91 -9.33 0.43
C ILE A 12 -18.74 -10.30 0.19
N TRP A 13 -18.12 -10.31 -0.99
CA TRP A 13 -16.85 -11.03 -1.21
C TRP A 13 -15.67 -10.29 -0.60
N TYR A 14 -15.68 -8.95 -0.66
CA TYR A 14 -14.65 -8.11 -0.05
C TYR A 14 -14.80 -7.95 1.46
N SER A 15 -16.01 -8.02 2.03
CA SER A 15 -16.28 -7.83 3.47
C SER A 15 -15.57 -8.85 4.38
N PRO A 16 -15.70 -10.17 4.19
CA PRO A 16 -14.99 -11.17 5.00
C PRO A 16 -13.50 -11.15 4.70
N PHE A 17 -13.05 -10.68 3.54
CA PHE A 17 -11.63 -10.61 3.19
C PHE A 17 -10.93 -9.34 3.71
N LEU A 18 -11.57 -8.17 3.69
CA LEU A 18 -11.10 -6.98 4.39
C LEU A 18 -11.12 -7.24 5.90
N ALA A 19 -12.16 -7.88 6.43
CA ALA A 19 -12.21 -8.30 7.83
C ALA A 19 -11.11 -9.34 8.15
N ALA A 20 -10.84 -10.30 7.25
CA ALA A 20 -9.76 -11.28 7.41
C ALA A 20 -8.37 -10.64 7.28
N GLN A 21 -8.22 -9.60 6.45
CA GLN A 21 -6.95 -8.90 6.27
C GLN A 21 -6.71 -7.92 7.43
N THR A 22 -7.73 -7.21 7.91
CA THR A 22 -7.62 -6.40 9.13
C THR A 22 -7.39 -7.31 10.33
N SER A 23 -8.10 -8.44 10.44
CA SER A 23 -7.86 -9.40 11.52
C SER A 23 -6.50 -10.07 11.39
N SER A 24 -6.00 -10.35 10.18
CA SER A 24 -4.65 -10.91 9.99
C SER A 24 -3.57 -9.87 10.23
N LEU A 25 -3.81 -8.59 9.90
CA LEU A 25 -2.89 -7.48 10.19
C LEU A 25 -2.90 -7.16 11.68
N ASP A 26 -4.06 -7.22 12.34
CA ASP A 26 -4.20 -7.04 13.77
C ASP A 26 -3.63 -8.24 14.53
N GLU A 27 -3.85 -9.48 14.07
CA GLU A 27 -3.20 -10.68 14.60
C GLU A 27 -1.69 -10.63 14.35
N GLU A 28 -1.23 -10.34 13.14
CA GLU A 28 0.20 -10.26 12.84
C GLU A 28 0.85 -9.11 13.62
N PHE A 29 0.16 -7.98 13.80
CA PHE A 29 0.61 -6.88 14.64
C PHE A 29 0.65 -7.28 16.12
N ILE A 30 -0.40 -7.93 16.65
CA ILE A 30 -0.46 -8.39 18.04
C ILE A 30 0.55 -9.51 18.29
N LEU A 31 0.70 -10.47 17.39
CA LEU A 31 1.68 -11.54 17.47
C LEU A 31 3.07 -10.95 17.38
N THR A 32 3.35 -10.06 16.42
CA THR A 32 4.67 -9.42 16.30
C THR A 32 5.00 -8.60 17.54
N ASN A 33 4.02 -7.88 18.11
CA ASN A 33 4.23 -7.07 19.30
C ASN A 33 4.36 -7.93 20.57
N SER A 34 3.61 -9.03 20.66
CA SER A 34 3.68 -10.02 21.74
C SER A 34 5.00 -10.80 21.68
N THR A 35 5.37 -11.33 20.51
CA THR A 35 6.65 -11.99 20.24
C THR A 35 7.81 -11.03 20.49
N LYS A 36 7.72 -9.76 20.08
CA LYS A 36 8.72 -8.73 20.41
C LYS A 36 8.80 -8.48 21.91
N LYS A 37 7.67 -8.44 22.63
CA LYS A 37 7.63 -8.27 24.09
C LYS A 37 8.22 -9.48 24.82
N SER A 38 7.93 -10.70 24.35
CA SER A 38 8.49 -11.95 24.90
C SER A 38 9.98 -12.09 24.60
N LEU A 39 10.41 -11.88 23.35
CA LEU A 39 11.83 -11.80 22.99
C LEU A 39 12.55 -10.73 23.80
N HIS A 40 11.96 -9.56 23.99
CA HIS A 40 12.58 -8.52 24.81
C HIS A 40 12.69 -8.95 26.28
N LYS A 41 11.68 -9.64 26.82
CA LYS A 41 11.67 -10.15 28.20
C LYS A 41 12.69 -11.28 28.42
N GLU A 42 12.98 -12.07 27.40
CA GLU A 42 13.92 -13.20 27.43
C GLU A 42 15.37 -12.79 27.10
N ILE A 43 15.54 -11.84 26.17
CA ILE A 43 16.84 -11.27 25.81
C ILE A 43 17.37 -10.35 26.92
N GLN A 44 16.53 -9.66 27.69
CA GLN A 44 16.97 -8.76 28.77
C GLN A 44 17.82 -9.44 29.86
N PRO A 45 17.42 -10.59 30.44
CA PRO A 45 18.23 -11.33 31.39
C PRO A 45 19.45 -12.00 30.74
N GLN A 46 19.30 -12.63 29.56
CA GLN A 46 20.45 -13.23 28.85
C GLN A 46 21.51 -12.18 28.48
N LYS A 47 21.11 -11.00 28.02
CA LYS A 47 22.03 -9.90 27.70
C LYS A 47 22.68 -9.30 28.95
N ARG A 48 22.06 -9.42 30.12
CA ARG A 48 22.63 -9.00 31.40
C ARG A 48 23.63 -10.03 31.92
N GLU A 49 23.34 -11.32 31.75
CA GLU A 49 24.21 -12.43 32.12
C GLU A 49 25.42 -12.51 31.19
N GLU A 50 25.20 -12.44 29.87
CA GLU A 50 26.23 -12.38 28.83
C GLU A 50 27.13 -11.14 29.01
N LYS A 51 26.56 -9.97 29.31
CA LYS A 51 27.34 -8.76 29.63
C LYS A 51 28.17 -8.95 30.91
N ASN A 52 27.66 -9.65 31.91
CA ASN A 52 28.39 -9.90 33.15
C ASN A 52 29.48 -10.96 32.98
N SER A 53 29.29 -11.98 32.13
CA SER A 53 30.32 -12.97 31.78
C SER A 53 31.38 -12.42 30.82
N ILE A 54 31.01 -11.58 29.84
CA ILE A 54 31.95 -10.85 28.97
C ILE A 54 32.84 -9.89 29.78
N VAL A 55 32.33 -9.33 30.88
CA VAL A 55 33.10 -8.47 31.79
C VAL A 55 34.09 -9.29 32.64
N LEU A 56 33.86 -10.59 32.85
CA LEU A 56 34.72 -11.45 33.66
C LEU A 56 35.78 -12.20 32.84
N GLU A 57 35.55 -12.42 31.54
CA GLU A 57 36.48 -13.12 30.65
C GLU A 57 36.98 -12.18 29.55
N SER A 58 37.84 -11.23 29.92
CA SER A 58 38.63 -10.48 28.94
C SER A 58 39.91 -11.28 28.64
N PRO A 59 39.96 -11.92 27.46
CA PRO A 59 41.04 -11.60 26.54
C PRO A 59 40.57 -11.47 25.07
N ASN A 60 41.14 -10.47 24.41
CA ASN A 60 41.11 -10.13 22.99
C ASN A 60 39.79 -9.61 22.38
N ASP A 61 39.89 -8.36 21.94
CA ASP A 61 38.91 -7.40 21.43
C ASP A 61 38.23 -7.74 20.07
N GLY A 62 38.61 -8.85 19.44
CA GLY A 62 38.11 -9.23 18.11
C GLY A 62 36.70 -9.85 18.11
N GLY A 63 36.47 -10.89 18.90
CA GLY A 63 35.28 -11.76 18.75
C GLY A 63 33.96 -11.18 19.26
N THR A 64 33.98 -10.40 20.35
CA THR A 64 32.80 -9.72 20.89
C THR A 64 32.30 -8.59 19.98
N SER A 65 33.22 -7.95 19.24
CA SER A 65 32.87 -6.93 18.26
C SER A 65 32.07 -7.51 17.08
N ASP A 66 32.40 -8.73 16.66
CA ASP A 66 31.76 -9.40 15.52
C ASP A 66 30.36 -9.90 15.85
N LEU A 67 30.13 -10.47 17.04
CA LEU A 67 28.79 -10.87 17.47
C LEU A 67 27.83 -9.68 17.59
N VAL A 68 28.30 -8.55 18.14
CA VAL A 68 27.51 -7.30 18.22
C VAL A 68 27.21 -6.75 16.81
N ARG A 69 28.15 -6.84 15.87
CA ARG A 69 27.94 -6.45 14.46
C ARG A 69 26.92 -7.35 13.76
N LEU A 70 27.01 -8.67 13.94
CA LEU A 70 26.08 -9.65 13.38
C LEU A 70 24.66 -9.48 13.92
N TRP A 71 24.50 -9.30 15.24
CA TRP A 71 23.21 -9.04 15.86
C TRP A 71 22.58 -7.74 15.35
N ARG A 72 23.38 -6.66 15.26
CA ARG A 72 22.91 -5.36 14.74
C ARG A 72 22.51 -5.45 13.26
N ALA A 73 23.26 -6.20 12.45
CA ALA A 73 22.94 -6.45 11.05
C ALA A 73 21.63 -7.26 10.90
N GLY A 74 21.44 -8.29 11.72
CA GLY A 74 20.21 -9.07 11.78
C GLY A 74 18.99 -8.21 12.14
N HIS A 75 19.08 -7.42 13.21
CA HIS A 75 18.01 -6.52 13.63
C HIS A 75 17.66 -5.45 12.57
N LEU A 76 18.66 -4.87 11.92
CA LEU A 76 18.46 -3.87 10.87
C LEU A 76 17.81 -4.49 9.62
N SER A 77 18.24 -5.69 9.21
CA SER A 77 17.67 -6.40 8.05
C SER A 77 16.20 -6.76 8.26
N HIS A 78 15.83 -7.18 9.47
CA HIS A 78 14.46 -7.50 9.82
C HIS A 78 13.56 -6.26 9.78
N HIS A 79 14.05 -5.14 10.33
CA HIS A 79 13.34 -3.87 10.30
C HIS A 79 13.15 -3.35 8.86
N HIS A 80 14.20 -3.40 8.03
CA HIS A 80 14.12 -3.02 6.62
C HIS A 80 13.09 -3.84 5.82
N ARG A 81 13.03 -5.16 6.06
CA ARG A 81 12.05 -6.04 5.42
C ARG A 81 10.62 -5.68 5.82
N HIS A 82 10.40 -5.41 7.10
CA HIS A 82 9.07 -5.02 7.58
C HIS A 82 8.63 -3.69 6.97
N LEU A 83 9.50 -2.65 6.96
CA LEU A 83 9.19 -1.37 6.33
C LEU A 83 8.85 -1.50 4.83
N ARG A 84 9.61 -2.32 4.09
CA ARG A 84 9.33 -2.59 2.66
C ARG A 84 7.98 -3.28 2.45
N THR A 85 7.62 -4.20 3.34
CA THR A 85 6.33 -4.91 3.30
C THR A 85 5.19 -3.94 3.59
N THR A 86 5.31 -3.15 4.66
CA THR A 86 4.31 -2.12 5.02
C THR A 86 4.15 -1.08 3.93
N HIS A 87 5.25 -0.61 3.31
CA HIS A 87 5.23 0.29 2.17
C HIS A 87 4.41 -0.28 1.00
N GLY A 88 4.69 -1.53 0.62
CA GLY A 88 3.98 -2.21 -0.45
C GLY A 88 2.49 -2.38 -0.16
N THR A 89 2.15 -2.88 1.03
CA THR A 89 0.75 -3.12 1.44
C THR A 89 -0.06 -1.82 1.47
N VAL A 90 0.47 -0.76 2.09
CA VAL A 90 -0.22 0.54 2.18
C VAL A 90 -0.43 1.15 0.80
N ASN A 91 0.54 1.05 -0.11
CA ASN A 91 0.40 1.57 -1.48
C ASN A 91 -0.57 0.74 -2.34
N ILE A 92 -0.63 -0.58 -2.16
CA ILE A 92 -1.63 -1.43 -2.80
C ILE A 92 -3.04 -1.03 -2.36
N ILE A 93 -3.27 -0.86 -1.06
CA ILE A 93 -4.59 -0.47 -0.54
C ILE A 93 -4.94 0.96 -0.97
N GLY A 94 -4.03 1.90 -0.75
CA GLY A 94 -4.23 3.32 -1.03
C GLY A 94 -4.36 3.62 -2.52
N TRP A 95 -3.24 3.57 -3.23
CA TRP A 95 -3.20 3.92 -4.65
C TRP A 95 -3.74 2.81 -5.55
N GLY A 96 -3.47 1.54 -5.22
CA GLY A 96 -3.81 0.40 -6.07
C GLY A 96 -5.26 -0.07 -6.02
N ILE A 97 -6.04 0.29 -5.00
CA ILE A 97 -7.43 -0.19 -4.80
C ILE A 97 -8.41 0.97 -4.60
N LEU A 98 -8.17 1.85 -3.61
CA LEU A 98 -9.13 2.92 -3.28
C LEU A 98 -9.29 3.95 -4.41
N LEU A 99 -8.18 4.35 -5.07
CA LEU A 99 -8.27 5.29 -6.20
C LEU A 99 -9.05 4.70 -7.39
N PRO A 100 -8.78 3.46 -7.88
CA PRO A 100 -9.62 2.82 -8.90
C PRO A 100 -11.09 2.70 -8.51
N ILE A 101 -11.38 2.33 -7.26
CA ILE A 101 -12.77 2.25 -6.76
C ILE A 101 -13.46 3.61 -6.90
N GLY A 102 -12.80 4.69 -6.47
CA GLY A 102 -13.34 6.04 -6.62
C GLY A 102 -13.62 6.41 -8.08
N VAL A 103 -12.77 5.99 -9.02
CA VAL A 103 -13.00 6.21 -10.47
C VAL A 103 -14.23 5.43 -10.97
N ILE A 104 -14.37 4.16 -10.58
CA ILE A 104 -15.54 3.33 -10.92
C ILE A 104 -16.82 3.95 -10.37
N ILE A 105 -16.80 4.43 -9.11
CA ILE A 105 -17.94 5.09 -8.47
C ILE A 105 -18.38 6.33 -9.27
N ALA A 106 -17.46 7.26 -9.54
CA ALA A 106 -17.77 8.47 -10.29
C ALA A 106 -18.25 8.20 -11.72
N ARG A 107 -17.76 7.13 -12.35
CA ARG A 107 -18.09 6.80 -13.74
C ARG A 107 -19.48 6.19 -13.89
N TYR A 108 -19.84 5.24 -13.03
CA TYR A 108 -21.03 4.41 -13.22
C TYR A 108 -22.19 4.82 -12.31
N PHE A 109 -21.92 5.31 -11.11
CA PHE A 109 -22.98 5.61 -10.14
C PHE A 109 -23.52 7.04 -10.23
N LYS A 110 -22.90 7.89 -11.06
CA LYS A 110 -23.38 9.25 -11.34
C LYS A 110 -24.79 9.32 -11.95
N LYS A 111 -25.25 8.25 -12.63
CA LYS A 111 -26.56 8.21 -13.32
C LYS A 111 -27.56 7.24 -12.67
N VAL A 112 -27.17 6.51 -11.63
CA VAL A 112 -28.07 5.59 -10.93
C VAL A 112 -28.90 6.43 -9.94
N PRO A 113 -30.22 6.25 -9.86
CA PRO A 113 -31.06 6.92 -8.88
C PRO A 113 -30.83 6.33 -7.47
N LEU A 114 -29.60 6.39 -6.98
CA LEU A 114 -29.31 6.28 -5.56
C LEU A 114 -29.80 7.57 -4.90
N LYS A 115 -30.49 7.46 -3.77
CA LYS A 115 -31.13 8.58 -3.07
C LYS A 115 -30.10 9.67 -2.74
N GLY A 116 -30.01 10.74 -3.54
CA GLY A 116 -29.14 11.89 -3.27
C GLY A 116 -27.78 11.86 -3.99
N ASN A 117 -26.95 12.88 -3.72
CA ASN A 117 -25.65 13.07 -4.38
C ASN A 117 -24.54 12.13 -3.82
N ASP A 118 -24.91 10.94 -3.35
CA ASP A 118 -24.08 10.00 -2.59
C ASP A 118 -22.85 9.52 -3.35
N TRP A 119 -22.97 9.39 -4.69
CA TRP A 119 -21.85 9.00 -5.55
C TRP A 119 -20.66 9.97 -5.43
N TYR A 120 -20.93 11.26 -5.24
CA TYR A 120 -19.90 12.30 -5.14
C TYR A 120 -19.17 12.18 -3.81
N SER A 121 -19.91 11.98 -2.72
CA SER A 121 -19.33 11.76 -1.39
C SER A 121 -18.47 10.50 -1.36
N LEU A 122 -18.99 9.37 -1.89
CA LEU A 122 -18.25 8.12 -1.97
C LEU A 122 -16.99 8.24 -2.85
N HIS A 123 -17.08 8.97 -3.97
CA HIS A 123 -15.93 9.29 -4.79
C HIS A 123 -14.88 10.09 -4.00
N VAL A 124 -15.28 11.20 -3.35
CA VAL A 124 -14.34 12.05 -2.61
C VAL A 124 -13.69 11.28 -1.45
N VAL A 125 -14.46 10.52 -0.67
CA VAL A 125 -13.94 9.73 0.46
C VAL A 125 -12.95 8.66 -0.02
N SER A 126 -13.26 7.94 -1.10
CA SER A 126 -12.35 6.93 -1.67
C SER A 126 -11.07 7.57 -2.24
N GLN A 127 -11.19 8.68 -2.97
CA GLN A 127 -10.02 9.39 -3.50
C GLN A 127 -9.13 9.98 -2.40
N LEU A 128 -9.73 10.60 -1.39
CA LEU A 128 -8.99 11.20 -0.28
C LEU A 128 -8.29 10.14 0.56
N SER A 129 -8.99 9.07 0.94
CA SER A 129 -8.39 7.96 1.69
C SER A 129 -7.28 7.26 0.90
N GLY A 130 -7.50 7.01 -0.40
CA GLY A 130 -6.49 6.45 -1.29
C GLY A 130 -5.26 7.33 -1.41
N PHE A 131 -5.44 8.64 -1.55
CA PHE A 131 -4.35 9.62 -1.64
C PHE A 131 -3.56 9.70 -0.33
N LEU A 132 -4.22 9.78 0.82
CA LEU A 132 -3.57 9.86 2.13
C LEU A 132 -2.75 8.60 2.42
N LEU A 133 -3.34 7.41 2.25
CA LEU A 133 -2.64 6.15 2.47
C LEU A 133 -1.43 6.02 1.53
N GLY A 134 -1.59 6.29 0.24
CA GLY A 134 -0.45 6.21 -0.68
C GLY A 134 0.59 7.32 -0.47
N THR A 135 0.23 8.47 0.10
CA THR A 135 1.20 9.49 0.55
C THR A 135 2.04 8.97 1.71
N VAL A 136 1.42 8.31 2.68
CA VAL A 136 2.14 7.64 3.79
C VAL A 136 3.06 6.56 3.24
N GLY A 137 2.56 5.73 2.31
CA GLY A 137 3.37 4.72 1.63
C GLY A 137 4.55 5.33 0.88
N TRP A 138 4.34 6.36 0.06
CA TRP A 138 5.39 7.09 -0.66
C TRP A 138 6.44 7.67 0.29
N GLY A 139 6.03 8.32 1.38
CA GLY A 139 6.93 8.83 2.42
C GLY A 139 7.77 7.73 3.05
N LEU A 140 7.18 6.55 3.31
CA LEU A 140 7.91 5.39 3.80
C LEU A 140 8.93 4.87 2.78
N GLY A 141 8.62 4.94 1.48
CA GLY A 141 9.56 4.61 0.40
C GLY A 141 10.78 5.53 0.39
N LEU A 142 10.58 6.84 0.60
CA LEU A 142 11.67 7.80 0.74
C LEU A 142 12.50 7.55 2.01
N ALA A 143 11.85 7.23 3.12
CA ALA A 143 12.53 6.89 4.37
C ALA A 143 13.43 5.65 4.21
N ILE A 144 12.94 4.60 3.54
CA ILE A 144 13.71 3.39 3.22
C ILE A 144 14.93 3.73 2.36
N LYS A 145 14.76 4.56 1.32
CA LYS A 145 15.85 5.00 0.44
C LYS A 145 16.94 5.74 1.24
N ASN A 146 16.51 6.69 2.07
CA ASN A 146 17.41 7.49 2.90
C ASN A 146 18.16 6.63 3.92
N ALA A 147 17.48 5.68 4.55
CA ALA A 147 18.10 4.72 5.48
C ALA A 147 19.13 3.82 4.78
N ALA A 148 18.87 3.44 3.52
CA ALA A 148 19.80 2.67 2.69
C ALA A 148 20.99 3.50 2.14
N LYS A 149 21.00 4.83 2.36
CA LYS A 149 21.99 5.77 1.79
C LYS A 149 22.10 5.68 0.26
N GLU A 150 21.01 5.33 -0.41
CA GLU A 150 20.97 5.24 -1.87
C GLU A 150 20.97 6.65 -2.48
N THR A 151 22.01 6.95 -3.25
CA THR A 151 22.18 8.26 -3.89
C THR A 151 21.31 8.45 -5.13
N ARG A 152 20.96 7.35 -5.81
CA ARG A 152 20.10 7.36 -6.99
C ARG A 152 18.71 6.85 -6.63
N MET A 153 17.68 7.49 -7.17
CA MET A 153 16.32 6.94 -7.11
C MET A 153 16.15 5.84 -8.15
N SER A 154 15.54 4.74 -7.75
CA SER A 154 15.07 3.71 -8.67
C SER A 154 13.99 4.26 -9.61
N THR A 155 13.76 3.56 -10.73
CA THR A 155 12.63 3.84 -11.63
C THR A 155 11.32 3.87 -10.85
N HIS A 156 11.10 2.91 -9.95
CA HIS A 156 10.00 2.89 -8.97
C HIS A 156 9.82 4.21 -8.23
N GLY A 157 10.91 4.73 -7.66
CA GLY A 157 10.89 5.95 -6.85
C GLY A 157 10.61 7.20 -7.69
N ILE A 158 11.12 7.26 -8.92
CA ILE A 158 10.86 8.35 -9.85
C ILE A 158 9.37 8.35 -10.24
N LEU A 159 8.87 7.21 -10.70
CA LEU A 159 7.46 7.05 -11.08
C LEU A 159 6.52 7.32 -9.90
N GLY A 160 6.84 6.80 -8.71
CA GLY A 160 6.07 7.08 -7.49
C GLY A 160 6.01 8.57 -7.13
N THR A 161 7.10 9.30 -7.34
CA THR A 161 7.14 10.76 -7.10
C THR A 161 6.33 11.52 -8.14
N ILE A 162 6.38 11.12 -9.41
CA ILE A 162 5.55 11.68 -10.48
C ILE A 162 4.07 11.45 -10.18
N ILE A 163 3.69 10.22 -9.81
CA ILE A 163 2.32 9.86 -9.40
C ILE A 163 1.85 10.77 -8.27
N PHE A 164 2.64 10.90 -7.20
CA PHE A 164 2.30 11.74 -6.05
C PHE A 164 2.05 13.19 -6.47
N ALA A 165 2.95 13.78 -7.27
CA ALA A 165 2.82 15.15 -7.74
C ALA A 165 1.55 15.36 -8.57
N PHE A 166 1.28 14.50 -9.56
CA PHE A 166 0.07 14.62 -10.37
C PHE A 166 -1.21 14.34 -9.59
N ALA A 167 -1.20 13.40 -8.64
CA ALA A 167 -2.34 13.13 -7.78
C ALA A 167 -2.66 14.32 -6.85
N ALA A 168 -1.64 14.97 -6.30
CA ALA A 168 -1.80 16.16 -5.45
C ALA A 168 -2.37 17.37 -6.22
N LEU A 169 -2.13 17.45 -7.54
CA LEU A 169 -2.65 18.52 -8.40
C LEU A 169 -4.11 18.29 -8.84
N GLN A 170 -4.67 17.08 -8.67
CA GLN A 170 -6.04 16.75 -9.09
C GLN A 170 -7.14 17.67 -8.52
N PRO A 171 -7.10 18.10 -7.25
CA PRO A 171 -8.18 18.89 -6.65
C PRO A 171 -8.18 20.38 -7.05
N ASN A 172 -7.19 20.86 -7.83
CA ASN A 172 -7.01 22.29 -8.08
C ASN A 172 -8.03 22.85 -9.10
N GLU A 173 -9.25 23.13 -8.62
CA GLU A 173 -10.30 23.79 -9.39
C GLU A 173 -10.01 25.30 -9.54
N GLY A 174 -9.53 25.73 -10.70
CA GLY A 174 -9.57 27.15 -11.08
C GLY A 174 -10.99 27.56 -11.43
N HIS A 175 -11.64 28.40 -10.61
CA HIS A 175 -13.05 28.81 -10.77
C HIS A 175 -13.41 29.31 -12.19
N GLU A 176 -12.48 29.95 -12.89
CA GLU A 176 -12.70 30.47 -14.25
C GLU A 176 -12.65 29.40 -15.36
N ARG A 177 -12.08 28.22 -15.08
CA ARG A 177 -11.78 27.18 -16.10
C ARG A 177 -12.31 25.79 -15.75
N ARG A 178 -13.50 25.72 -15.13
CA ARG A 178 -14.12 24.45 -14.70
C ARG A 178 -14.24 23.40 -15.81
N LYS A 179 -14.58 23.81 -17.04
CA LYS A 179 -14.67 22.88 -18.20
C LYS A 179 -13.32 22.20 -18.48
N TYR A 180 -12.23 22.97 -18.49
CA TYR A 180 -10.88 22.45 -18.71
C TYR A 180 -10.42 21.57 -17.54
N TRP A 181 -10.72 21.98 -16.31
CA TRP A 181 -10.42 21.17 -15.13
C TRP A 181 -11.11 19.80 -15.18
N VAL A 182 -12.40 19.73 -15.56
CA VAL A 182 -13.11 18.43 -15.68
C VAL A 182 -12.46 17.51 -16.72
N ILE A 183 -12.02 18.06 -17.85
CA ILE A 183 -11.34 17.28 -18.90
C ILE A 183 -9.98 16.80 -18.39
N TYR A 184 -9.17 17.71 -17.83
CA TYR A 184 -7.87 17.42 -17.24
C TYR A 184 -7.96 16.36 -16.15
N HIS A 185 -8.84 16.56 -15.18
CA HIS A 185 -9.05 15.67 -14.04
C HIS A 185 -9.39 14.25 -14.49
N ARG A 186 -10.27 14.14 -15.50
CA ARG A 186 -10.65 12.86 -16.08
C ARG A 186 -9.48 12.17 -16.81
N ILE A 187 -8.78 12.89 -17.69
CA ILE A 187 -7.69 12.31 -18.49
C ILE A 187 -6.53 11.89 -17.59
N ILE A 188 -6.06 12.78 -16.73
CA ILE A 188 -4.95 12.50 -15.81
C ILE A 188 -5.35 11.44 -14.79
N GLY A 189 -6.61 11.44 -14.32
CA GLY A 189 -7.12 10.41 -13.42
C GLY A 189 -6.97 9.01 -14.01
N TYR A 190 -7.40 8.79 -15.26
CA TYR A 190 -7.21 7.48 -15.92
C TYR A 190 -5.75 7.14 -16.16
N ALA A 191 -4.94 8.11 -16.60
CA ALA A 191 -3.51 7.90 -16.80
C ALA A 191 -2.81 7.48 -15.49
N LEU A 192 -3.16 8.12 -14.37
CA LEU A 192 -2.62 7.80 -13.06
C LEU A 192 -2.94 6.35 -12.65
N ILE A 193 -4.16 5.86 -12.86
CA ILE A 193 -4.49 4.45 -12.53
C ILE A 193 -3.57 3.47 -13.27
N VAL A 194 -3.30 3.72 -14.55
CA VAL A 194 -2.41 2.87 -15.36
C VAL A 194 -0.98 2.93 -14.83
N VAL A 195 -0.45 4.14 -14.61
CA VAL A 195 0.93 4.34 -14.13
C VAL A 195 1.12 3.79 -12.72
N ILE A 196 0.14 3.97 -11.82
CA ILE A 196 0.13 3.38 -10.47
C ILE A 196 0.21 1.87 -10.55
N THR A 197 -0.62 1.24 -11.37
CA THR A 197 -0.65 -0.23 -11.52
C THR A 197 0.70 -0.75 -11.98
N ALA A 198 1.27 -0.13 -13.03
CA ALA A 198 2.59 -0.48 -13.53
C ALA A 198 3.68 -0.27 -12.46
N ASN A 199 3.62 0.83 -11.72
CA ASN A 199 4.60 1.15 -10.67
C ASN A 199 4.55 0.15 -9.50
N ILE A 200 3.36 -0.33 -9.12
CA ILE A 200 3.22 -1.36 -8.08
C ILE A 200 3.85 -2.69 -8.53
N PHE A 201 3.65 -3.09 -9.79
CA PHE A 201 4.30 -4.28 -10.34
C PHE A 201 5.82 -4.13 -10.43
N GLU A 202 6.31 -2.97 -10.86
CA GLU A 202 7.74 -2.69 -10.92
C GLU A 202 8.38 -2.67 -9.52
N GLY A 203 7.69 -2.11 -8.51
CA GLY A 203 8.11 -2.17 -7.11
C GLY A 203 8.20 -3.59 -6.54
N MET A 204 7.28 -4.48 -6.93
CA MET A 204 7.32 -5.89 -6.55
C MET A 204 8.47 -6.65 -7.23
N ASN A 205 8.81 -6.32 -8.48
CA ASN A 205 9.91 -6.95 -9.19
C ASN A 205 11.29 -6.58 -8.62
N ASN A 206 11.41 -5.41 -7.99
CA ASN A 206 12.65 -4.93 -7.36
C ASN A 206 12.97 -5.62 -6.01
N GLN A 207 12.16 -6.60 -5.59
CA GLN A 207 12.30 -7.28 -4.31
C GLN A 207 12.41 -8.82 -4.48
N ASN A 208 12.83 -9.53 -3.42
CA ASN A 208 13.21 -10.95 -3.49
C ASN A 208 12.02 -11.87 -3.89
N PRO A 209 12.14 -12.68 -4.96
CA PRO A 209 11.00 -13.36 -5.62
C PRO A 209 10.24 -14.39 -4.76
N ALA A 210 10.87 -15.02 -3.77
CA ALA A 210 10.26 -16.12 -3.03
C ALA A 210 9.10 -15.71 -2.11
N ALA A 211 9.20 -14.55 -1.44
CA ALA A 211 8.17 -14.06 -0.52
C ALA A 211 7.03 -13.31 -1.23
N LEU A 212 7.29 -12.76 -2.41
CA LEU A 212 6.40 -11.82 -3.09
C LEU A 212 5.56 -12.41 -4.20
N LYS A 213 5.79 -13.69 -4.55
CA LYS A 213 4.96 -14.40 -5.51
C LYS A 213 3.48 -14.38 -5.10
N LYS A 214 3.19 -14.48 -3.79
CA LYS A 214 1.85 -14.38 -3.22
C LYS A 214 1.26 -12.96 -3.38
N PHE A 215 2.01 -11.92 -3.01
CA PHE A 215 1.59 -10.52 -3.14
C PHE A 215 1.31 -10.12 -4.60
N ARG A 216 2.18 -10.56 -5.53
CA ARG A 216 2.02 -10.29 -6.96
C ARG A 216 0.77 -10.96 -7.53
N TRP A 217 0.53 -12.22 -7.18
CA TRP A 217 -0.69 -12.92 -7.56
C TRP A 217 -1.93 -12.26 -6.99
N PHE A 218 -1.90 -11.92 -5.71
CA PHE A 218 -3.00 -11.25 -5.03
C PHE A 218 -3.36 -9.93 -5.72
N TYR A 219 -2.38 -9.03 -5.90
CA TYR A 219 -2.63 -7.76 -6.55
C TYR A 219 -3.08 -7.93 -8.01
N GLY A 220 -2.51 -8.89 -8.74
CA GLY A 220 -2.95 -9.23 -10.10
C GLY A 220 -4.43 -9.65 -10.17
N VAL A 221 -4.88 -10.47 -9.23
CA VAL A 221 -6.29 -10.86 -9.10
C VAL A 221 -7.16 -9.63 -8.77
N THR A 222 -6.72 -8.77 -7.84
CA THR A 222 -7.46 -7.55 -7.49
C THR A 222 -7.65 -6.62 -8.68
N VAL A 223 -6.60 -6.36 -9.46
CA VAL A 223 -6.68 -5.55 -10.68
C VAL A 223 -7.58 -6.21 -11.72
N GLY A 224 -7.51 -7.54 -11.86
CA GLY A 224 -8.40 -8.32 -12.73
C GLY A 224 -9.87 -8.15 -12.35
N VAL A 225 -10.20 -8.25 -11.06
CA VAL A 225 -11.57 -8.07 -10.54
C VAL A 225 -12.07 -6.64 -10.74
N LEU A 226 -11.24 -5.63 -10.47
CA LEU A 226 -11.59 -4.22 -10.69
C LEU A 226 -11.84 -3.93 -12.17
N SER A 227 -11.01 -4.49 -13.05
CA SER A 227 -11.15 -4.36 -14.51
C SER A 227 -12.40 -5.07 -15.01
N PHE A 228 -12.65 -6.29 -14.56
CA PHE A 228 -13.86 -7.04 -14.92
C PHE A 228 -15.12 -6.32 -14.45
N THR A 229 -15.14 -5.83 -13.21
CA THR A 229 -16.25 -5.02 -12.68
C THR A 229 -16.49 -3.78 -13.54
N ALA A 230 -15.42 -3.06 -13.90
CA ALA A 230 -15.52 -1.88 -14.76
C ALA A 230 -16.07 -2.23 -16.15
N LEU A 231 -15.64 -3.34 -16.76
CA LEU A 231 -16.13 -3.80 -18.06
C LEU A 231 -17.60 -4.23 -17.99
N ALA A 232 -18.00 -4.98 -16.96
CA ALA A 232 -19.38 -5.42 -16.76
C ALA A 232 -20.33 -4.21 -16.60
N LEU A 233 -19.93 -3.22 -15.80
CA LEU A 233 -20.68 -1.97 -15.64
C LEU A 233 -20.72 -1.15 -16.93
N GLU A 234 -19.64 -1.14 -17.71
CA GLU A 234 -19.61 -0.48 -19.01
C GLU A 234 -20.58 -1.15 -19.98
N VAL A 235 -20.51 -2.46 -20.18
CA VAL A 235 -21.43 -3.22 -21.05
C VAL A 235 -22.90 -2.96 -20.67
N ASN A 236 -23.22 -2.97 -19.38
CA ASN A 236 -24.56 -2.66 -18.91
C ASN A 236 -25.02 -1.23 -19.26
N ARG A 237 -24.11 -0.26 -19.23
CA ARG A 237 -24.37 1.14 -19.63
C ARG A 237 -24.59 1.30 -21.14
N TRP A 238 -24.09 0.38 -21.96
CA TRP A 238 -24.34 0.37 -23.41
C TRP A 238 -25.69 -0.28 -23.75
N ILE A 239 -26.10 -1.29 -22.97
CA ILE A 239 -27.31 -2.06 -23.21
C ILE A 239 -28.58 -1.36 -22.70
N ASN A 240 -28.51 -0.64 -21.57
CA ASN A 240 -29.63 0.17 -21.05
C ASN A 240 -29.43 1.65 -21.37
#